data_AF-A0A1Y3CPC1-F1
#
_entry.id   AF-A0A1Y3CPC1-F1
#
_cell.length_a   1.000
_cell.length_b   1.000
_cell.length_c   1.000
_cell.angle_alpha   90.00
_cell.angle_beta   90.00
_cell.angle_gamma   90.00
#
_symmetry.space_group_name_H-M   'P 1'
#
loop_
_entity.id
_entity.type
_entity.pdbx_description
1 polymer ?
#
loop_
_entity_poly.entity_id
_entity_poly.type
_entity_poly.pdbx_seq_one_letter_code
_entity_poly.pdbx_strand_id
1 'polypeptide(L)' 'MAGLSIWHVVIFAIVVILLFGTSKLKNLGKDVGGAVKDFKKSIKEDEAATSALNEPKTIEHQNTHADVNSTVKTHSG' A
#
# COMPACT_ATOMS: atom_id res chain seq x y z
N MET A 1 -35.49 -14.35 -9.91
CA MET A 1 -34.14 -14.67 -9.42
C MET A 1 -33.85 -13.80 -8.21
N ALA A 2 -33.84 -14.36 -7.01
CA ALA A 2 -33.55 -13.62 -5.79
C ALA A 2 -32.06 -13.22 -5.79
N GLY A 3 -31.77 -11.97 -6.14
CA GLY A 3 -30.41 -11.43 -6.05
C GLY A 3 -29.96 -11.34 -4.61
N LEU A 4 -28.67 -11.55 -4.36
CA LEU A 4 -28.05 -11.31 -3.06
C LEU A 4 -28.18 -9.81 -2.73
N SER A 5 -29.27 -9.45 -2.06
CA SER A 5 -29.47 -8.09 -1.58
C SER A 5 -28.52 -7.83 -0.43
N ILE A 6 -27.89 -6.65 -0.44
CA ILE A 6 -26.91 -6.20 0.55
C ILE A 6 -27.46 -6.37 1.98
N TRP A 7 -28.77 -6.21 2.18
CA TRP A 7 -29.44 -6.43 3.46
C TRP A 7 -29.27 -7.84 4.03
N HIS A 8 -29.29 -8.87 3.17
CA HIS A 8 -29.10 -10.25 3.62
C HIS A 8 -27.65 -10.48 4.07
N VAL A 9 -26.69 -9.87 3.37
CA VAL A 9 -25.25 -9.99 3.69
C VAL A 9 -24.95 -9.35 5.05
N VAL A 10 -25.54 -8.19 5.36
CA VAL A 10 -25.36 -7.51 6.65
C VAL A 10 -25.90 -8.35 7.80
N ILE A 11 -27.12 -8.88 7.67
CA ILE A 11 -27.74 -9.73 8.70
C ILE A 11 -26.93 -11.02 8.90
N PHE A 12 -26.50 -11.65 7.81
CA PHE A 12 -25.64 -12.83 7.86
C PHE A 12 -24.31 -12.54 8.57
N ALA A 13 -23.66 -11.40 8.27
CA ALA A 13 -22.42 -11.00 8.91
C ALA A 13 -22.58 -10.83 10.43
N ILE A 14 -23.69 -10.24 10.90
CA ILE A 14 -23.98 -10.12 12.34
C ILE A 14 -24.06 -11.50 13.00
N VAL A 15 -24.79 -12.44 12.39
CA VAL A 15 -24.93 -13.81 12.93
C VAL A 15 -23.56 -14.51 13.01
N VAL A 16 -22.74 -14.42 11.96
CA VAL A 16 -21.38 -14.97 11.95
C VAL A 16 -20.52 -14.34 13.05
N ILE A 17 -20.59 -13.02 13.24
CA ILE A 17 -19.84 -12.33 14.30
C ILE A 17 -20.26 -12.80 15.69
N LEU A 18 -21.55 -13.05 15.91
CA LEU A 18 -22.05 -13.58 17.18
C LEU A 18 -21.63 -15.03 17.44
N LEU A 19 -21.63 -15.89 16.42
CA LEU A 19 -21.18 -17.29 16.55
C LEU A 19 -19.69 -17.42 16.83
N PHE A 20 -18.85 -16.71 16.07
CA PHE A 20 -17.40 -16.81 16.17
C PHE A 20 -16.82 -15.87 17.23
N GLY A 21 -17.57 -14.85 17.63
CA GLY A 21 -17.12 -13.77 18.49
C GLY A 21 -16.16 -12.80 17.76
N THR A 22 -16.17 -11.53 18.16
CA THR A 22 -15.33 -10.49 17.53
C THR A 22 -13.81 -10.74 17.69
N SER A 23 -13.41 -11.50 18.71
CA SER A 23 -11.99 -11.74 19.03
C SER A 23 -11.29 -12.61 17.99
N LYS A 24 -11.94 -13.69 17.53
CA LYS A 24 -11.43 -14.58 16.46
C LYS A 24 -11.40 -13.84 15.12
N LEU A 25 -12.49 -13.14 14.80
CA LEU A 25 -12.64 -12.34 13.58
C LEU A 25 -11.62 -11.19 13.50
N LYS A 26 -11.28 -10.54 14.63
CA LYS A 26 -10.28 -9.47 14.68
C LYS A 26 -8.87 -9.98 14.39
N ASN A 27 -8.48 -11.12 14.97
CA ASN A 27 -7.15 -11.68 14.73
C ASN A 27 -7.01 -12.15 13.28
N LEU A 28 -7.97 -12.95 12.79
CA LEU A 28 -7.96 -13.41 11.40
C LEU A 28 -8.13 -12.27 10.39
N GLY A 29 -8.99 -11.30 10.70
CA GLY A 29 -9.23 -10.13 9.88
C GLY A 29 -8.03 -9.18 9.82
N LYS A 30 -7.17 -9.14 10.85
CA LYS A 30 -5.91 -8.38 10.80
C LYS A 30 -4.92 -9.03 9.84
N ASP A 31 -4.81 -10.35 9.88
CA ASP A 31 -3.86 -11.08 9.03
C ASP A 31 -4.29 -11.07 7.56
N VAL A 32 -5.56 -11.40 7.28
CA VAL A 32 -6.13 -11.36 5.93
C VAL A 32 -6.28 -9.92 5.44
N GLY A 33 -6.73 -9.01 6.29
CA GLY A 33 -6.92 -7.60 5.95
C GLY A 33 -5.60 -6.89 5.64
N GLY A 34 -4.50 -7.27 6.30
CA GLY A 34 -3.16 -6.81 5.97
C GLY A 34 -2.76 -7.19 4.54
N ALA A 35 -2.86 -8.48 4.21
CA ALA A 35 -2.53 -8.98 2.88
C ALA A 35 -3.39 -8.34 1.77
N VAL A 36 -4.70 -8.19 2.00
CA VAL A 36 -5.61 -7.55 1.04
C VAL A 36 -5.34 -6.04 0.91
N LYS A 37 -4.94 -5.37 2.01
CA LYS A 37 -4.57 -3.94 1.98
C LYS A 37 -3.33 -3.72 1.12
N ASP A 38 -2.30 -4.55 1.28
CA ASP A 38 -1.07 -4.45 0.50
C ASP A 38 -1.34 -4.75 -0.98
N PHE A 39 -2.15 -5.78 -1.28
CA PHE A 39 -2.60 -6.08 -2.64
C PHE A 39 -3.36 -4.90 -3.29
N LYS A 40 -4.30 -4.28 -2.56
CA LYS A 40 -5.05 -3.12 -3.06
C LYS A 40 -4.14 -1.89 -3.25
N LYS A 41 -3.09 -1.76 -2.43
CA LYS A 41 -2.12 -0.68 -2.54
C LYS A 41 -1.26 -0.86 -3.79
N SER A 42 -0.72 -2.06 -4.04
CA SER A 42 0.06 -2.36 -5.24
C SER A 42 -0.75 -2.13 -6.53
N ILE A 43 -2.01 -2.59 -6.57
CA ILE A 43 -2.89 -2.34 -7.73
C ILE A 43 -3.12 -0.83 -7.95
N LYS A 44 -3.32 -0.06 -6.87
CA LYS A 44 -3.52 1.38 -7.00
C LYS A 44 -2.25 2.12 -7.45
N GLU A 45 -1.08 1.64 -7.04
CA GLU A 45 0.21 2.20 -7.44
C GLU A 45 0.49 1.92 -8.92
N ASP A 46 0.15 0.73 -9.40
CA ASP A 46 0.19 0.38 -10.83
C ASP A 46 -0.80 1.22 -11.65
N GLU A 47 -2.05 1.39 -11.19
CA GLU A 47 -3.04 2.26 -11.85
C GLU A 47 -2.61 3.75 -11.88
N ALA A 48 -1.98 4.24 -10.81
CA ALA A 48 -1.42 5.59 -10.75
C ALA A 48 -0.19 5.76 -11.67
N ALA A 49 0.67 4.75 -11.76
CA ALA A 49 1.77 4.71 -12.72
C ALA A 49 1.25 4.66 -14.18
N THR A 50 0.13 3.97 -14.42
CA THR A 50 -0.51 3.90 -15.75
C THR A 50 -1.22 5.21 -16.12
N SER A 51 -1.76 5.94 -15.14
CA SER A 51 -2.40 7.25 -15.33
C SER A 51 -1.40 8.40 -15.51
N ALA A 52 -0.18 8.26 -14.99
CA ALA A 52 0.90 9.24 -15.15
C ALA A 52 1.62 9.16 -16.52
N LEU A 53 1.30 8.18 -17.37
CA LEU A 53 1.87 8.02 -18.71
C LEU A 53 1.22 8.93 -19.78
N ASN A 54 0.20 9.72 -19.42
CA ASN A 54 -0.45 10.68 -20.32
C ASN A 54 0.03 12.13 -20.15
N GLU A 55 1.09 12.39 -19.36
CA GLU A 55 1.74 13.70 -19.28
C GLU A 55 3.24 13.57 -19.61
N PRO A 56 3.79 14.40 -20.53
CA PRO A 56 5.20 14.37 -20.86
C PRO A 56 6.01 14.88 -19.67
N LYS A 57 6.53 13.96 -18.86
CA LYS A 57 7.48 14.30 -17.79
C LYS A 57 8.84 14.59 -18.41
N THR A 58 9.16 15.88 -18.56
CA THR A 58 10.51 16.32 -18.94
C THR A 58 11.50 15.83 -17.88
N ILE A 59 12.59 15.20 -18.30
CA ILE A 59 13.67 14.75 -17.41
C ILE A 59 14.51 15.98 -17.07
N GLU A 60 14.26 16.63 -15.93
CA GLU A 60 15.19 17.61 -15.38
C GLU A 60 16.39 16.87 -14.78
N HIS A 61 17.50 16.87 -15.52
CA HIS A 61 18.82 16.55 -14.99
C HIS A 61 19.21 17.63 -13.97
N GLN A 62 19.12 17.32 -12.68
CA GLN A 62 19.81 18.09 -11.65
C GLN A 62 21.31 17.80 -11.73
N ASN A 63 22.00 18.65 -12.49
CA ASN A 63 23.44 18.80 -12.42
C ASN A 63 23.72 20.04 -11.56
N THR A 64 24.66 19.96 -10.59
CA THR A 64 25.20 21.01 -9.67
C THR A 64 24.87 20.70 -8.19
N HIS A 65 25.80 20.66 -7.22
CA HIS A 65 27.23 20.94 -7.17
C HIS A 65 27.81 20.38 -5.84
N ALA A 66 29.10 20.04 -5.86
CA ALA A 66 30.11 20.26 -4.82
C ALA A 66 29.79 19.92 -3.34
N ASP A 67 30.42 18.84 -2.84
CA ASP A 67 31.29 18.96 -1.67
C ASP A 67 32.32 17.82 -1.64
N VAL A 68 33.49 18.06 -2.25
CA VAL A 68 34.69 17.25 -2.06
C VAL A 68 35.29 17.70 -0.73
N ASN A 69 34.80 17.12 0.36
CA ASN A 69 35.37 17.38 1.68
C ASN A 69 36.82 16.87 1.73
N SER A 70 37.71 17.84 1.71
CA SER A 70 39.14 17.72 2.00
C SER A 70 39.31 17.16 3.41
N THR A 71 39.88 15.96 3.56
CA THR A 71 40.84 15.57 4.63
C THR A 71 41.18 14.09 4.45
N VAL A 72 41.84 13.75 3.34
CA VAL A 72 42.78 12.61 3.33
C VAL A 72 44.11 13.22 3.74
N LYS A 73 44.32 13.33 5.05
CA LYS A 73 45.59 13.75 5.64
C LYS A 73 46.61 12.65 5.35
N THR A 74 47.30 12.82 4.22
CA THR A 74 48.45 12.00 3.81
C THR A 74 49.71 12.73 4.24
N HIS A 75 50.54 12.02 5.00
CA HIS A 75 52.00 12.21 5.16
C HIS A 75 52.55 13.39 5.98
N SER A 76 53.15 13.07 7.13
CA SER A 76 54.53 13.50 7.41
C SER A 76 55.13 12.55 8.47
N GLY A 77 55.99 11.66 7.99
CA GLY A 77 57.09 11.03 8.71
C GLY A 77 58.35 11.27 7.89
#